data_AF-A0A0Q9THF5-F1
#
_entry.id   AF-A0A0Q9THF5-F1
#
_cell.length_a   1.000
_cell.length_b   1.000
_cell.length_c   1.000
_cell.angle_alpha   90.00
_cell.angle_beta   90.00
_cell.angle_gamma   90.00
#
_symmetry.space_group_name_H-M   'P 1'
#
loop_
_entity.id
_entity.type
_entity.pdbx_description
1 polymer ?
#
loop_
_entity_poly.entity_id
_entity_poly.type
_entity_poly.pdbx_seq_one_letter_code
_entity_poly.pdbx_strand_id
1 'polypeptide(L)'
;MKDMVQFGIRIRRLRQQNHFSLRELGERSGVSYSFINSIENNRFNPSRETVIALADALRSADKDELLLLAGFAPTEEESLDGASGAGSVEVDDPEVSLFFKDFKNAPKERRDEMLRFWNFIKEQQMTRDPDSQQ
;
A
#
# COMPACT_ATOMS: atom_id res chain seq x y z
N MET A 1 4.58 -9.02 15.03
CA MET A 1 3.26 -8.60 15.56
C MET A 1 2.83 -7.41 14.75
N LYS A 2 1.62 -7.43 14.18
CA LYS A 2 1.10 -6.33 13.34
C LYS A 2 0.60 -5.19 14.23
N ASP A 3 1.14 -3.99 14.05
CA ASP A 3 0.72 -2.78 14.78
C ASP A 3 0.54 -1.60 13.82
N MET A 4 -0.71 -1.45 13.34
CA MET A 4 -1.09 -0.43 12.38
C MET A 4 -1.11 0.99 12.94
N VAL A 5 -1.34 1.12 14.25
CA VAL A 5 -1.30 2.42 14.91
C VAL A 5 0.14 2.92 14.91
N GLN A 6 1.09 2.08 15.33
CA GLN A 6 2.50 2.44 15.34
C GLN A 6 3.05 2.64 13.93
N PHE A 7 2.62 1.84 12.95
CA PHE A 7 2.98 2.05 11.54
C PHE A 7 2.58 3.45 11.05
N GLY A 8 1.32 3.85 11.23
CA GLY A 8 0.84 5.17 10.80
C GLY A 8 1.58 6.33 11.48
N ILE A 9 1.84 6.21 12.79
CA ILE A 9 2.63 7.18 13.56
C ILE A 9 4.07 7.26 13.01
N ARG A 10 4.68 6.11 12.70
CA ARG A 10 6.05 6.02 12.20
C ARG A 10 6.19 6.68 10.83
N ILE A 11 5.27 6.40 9.90
CA ILE A 11 5.21 7.05 8.58
C ILE A 11 5.09 8.56 8.73
N ARG A 12 4.17 9.05 9.59
CA ARG A 12 3.98 10.49 9.83
C ARG A 12 5.25 11.16 10.35
N ARG A 13 5.91 10.52 11.32
CA ARG A 13 7.16 11.03 11.90
C ARG A 13 8.28 11.10 10.87
N LEU A 14 8.50 10.03 10.11
CA LEU A 14 9.53 9.97 9.07
C LEU A 14 9.26 11.02 7.98
N ARG A 15 8.00 11.19 7.57
CA ARG A 15 7.60 12.22 6.61
C ARG A 15 7.94 13.63 7.11
N GLN A 16 7.60 13.93 8.36
CA GLN A 16 7.89 15.23 8.97
C GLN A 16 9.39 15.48 9.17
N GLN A 17 10.17 14.46 9.54
CA GLN A 17 11.62 14.53 9.65
C GLN A 17 12.30 14.82 8.32
N ASN A 18 11.74 14.32 7.22
CA ASN A 18 12.19 14.61 5.86
C ASN A 18 11.62 15.92 5.31
N HIS A 19 10.85 16.68 6.10
CA HIS A 19 10.17 17.91 5.70
C HIS A 19 9.23 17.75 4.50
N PHE A 20 8.68 16.55 4.29
CA PHE A 20 7.73 16.31 3.20
C PHE A 20 6.30 16.65 3.62
N SER A 21 5.59 17.35 2.75
CA SER A 21 4.13 17.35 2.74
C SER A 21 3.59 15.97 2.33
N LEU A 22 2.30 15.72 2.59
CA LEU A 22 1.62 14.51 2.13
C LEU A 22 1.67 14.36 0.60
N ARG A 23 1.66 15.49 -0.13
CA ARG A 23 1.72 15.51 -1.59
C ARG A 23 3.11 15.14 -2.09
N GLU A 24 4.15 15.72 -1.50
CA GLU A 24 5.54 15.39 -1.87
C GLU A 24 5.90 13.94 -1.56
N LEU A 25 5.45 13.41 -0.40
CA LEU A 25 5.65 11.98 -0.13
C LEU A 25 4.91 11.13 -1.18
N GLY A 26 3.69 11.51 -1.55
CA GLY A 26 2.92 10.77 -2.53
C GLY A 26 3.50 10.81 -3.95
N GLU A 27 4.07 11.95 -4.36
CA GLU A 27 4.79 12.08 -5.63
C GLU A 27 6.04 11.18 -5.64
N ARG A 28 6.76 11.10 -4.51
CA ARG A 28 7.98 10.29 -4.38
C ARG A 28 7.69 8.79 -4.32
N SER A 29 6.63 8.39 -3.62
CA SER A 29 6.30 6.97 -3.42
C SER A 29 5.34 6.42 -4.47
N GLY A 30 4.77 7.27 -5.33
CA GLY A 30 3.69 6.88 -6.26
C GLY A 30 2.37 6.56 -5.56
N VAL A 31 2.25 6.87 -4.26
CA VAL A 31 1.05 6.61 -3.44
C VAL A 31 0.25 7.91 -3.31
N SER A 32 -1.07 7.87 -3.44
CA SER A 32 -1.85 9.12 -3.36
C SER A 32 -1.77 9.76 -1.96
N TYR A 33 -1.74 11.10 -1.91
CA TYR A 33 -1.69 11.85 -0.65
C TYR A 33 -2.85 11.49 0.31
N SER A 34 -4.04 11.18 -0.25
CA SER A 34 -5.22 10.81 0.52
C SER A 34 -5.06 9.44 1.18
N PHE A 35 -4.39 8.52 0.49
CA PHE A 35 -4.06 7.21 1.02
C PHE A 35 -3.00 7.29 2.12
N ILE A 36 -1.94 8.07 1.91
CA ILE A 36 -0.94 8.37 2.93
C ILE A 36 -1.61 9.00 4.16
N ASN A 37 -2.50 9.97 3.95
CA ASN A 37 -3.25 10.57 5.05
C ASN A 37 -4.10 9.54 5.80
N SER A 38 -4.73 8.59 5.10
CA SER A 38 -5.49 7.52 5.76
C SER A 38 -4.59 6.54 6.52
N ILE A 39 -3.40 6.23 6.01
CA ILE A 39 -2.38 5.43 6.71
C ILE A 39 -1.94 6.13 8.00
N GLU A 40 -1.56 7.42 7.93
CA GLU A 40 -1.08 8.19 9.09
C GLU A 40 -2.13 8.38 10.19
N ASN A 41 -3.41 8.19 9.85
CA ASN A 41 -4.53 8.27 10.78
C ASN A 41 -5.14 6.88 11.08
N ASN A 42 -4.44 5.79 10.76
CA ASN A 42 -4.86 4.42 11.03
C ASN A 42 -6.25 4.05 10.47
N ARG A 43 -6.60 4.59 9.30
CA ARG A 43 -7.86 4.32 8.59
C ARG A 43 -7.70 3.34 7.43
N PHE A 44 -6.47 2.94 7.11
CA PHE A 44 -6.20 2.03 6.00
C PHE A 44 -5.00 1.14 6.27
N ASN A 45 -5.10 -0.14 5.91
CA ASN A 45 -4.00 -1.10 5.97
C ASN A 45 -3.33 -1.24 4.60
N PRO A 46 -2.09 -0.77 4.41
CA PRO A 46 -1.39 -0.77 3.11
C PRO A 46 -1.04 -2.20 2.64
N SER A 47 -0.81 -2.36 1.33
CA SER A 47 -0.19 -3.59 0.80
C SER A 47 1.31 -3.61 1.10
N ARG A 48 1.95 -4.77 0.94
CA ARG A 48 3.40 -4.92 1.12
C ARG A 48 4.16 -3.97 0.18
N GLU A 49 3.73 -3.88 -1.07
CA GLU A 49 4.33 -3.02 -2.10
C GLU A 49 4.18 -1.55 -1.73
N THR A 50 3.03 -1.17 -1.16
CA THR A 50 2.82 0.20 -0.65
C THR A 50 3.78 0.51 0.49
N VAL A 51 3.97 -0.43 1.43
CA VAL A 51 4.90 -0.25 2.54
C VAL A 51 6.33 -0.06 2.02
N ILE A 52 6.75 -0.88 1.06
CA ILE A 52 8.06 -0.77 0.41
C ILE A 52 8.21 0.57 -0.31
N ALA A 53 7.22 0.97 -1.11
CA ALA A 53 7.26 2.24 -1.83
C ALA A 53 7.33 3.46 -0.89
N LEU A 54 6.64 3.41 0.25
CA LEU A 54 6.73 4.43 1.28
C LEU A 54 8.11 4.41 1.97
N ALA A 55 8.65 3.23 2.28
CA ALA A 55 9.98 3.09 2.86
C ALA A 55 11.06 3.66 1.94
N ASP A 56 11.03 3.33 0.64
CA ASP A 56 11.99 3.81 -0.35
C ASP A 56 11.91 5.34 -0.55
N ALA A 57 10.70 5.90 -0.51
CA ALA A 57 10.50 7.35 -0.60
C ALA A 57 10.97 8.09 0.66
N LEU A 58 10.82 7.45 1.82
CA LEU A 58 11.27 7.95 3.11
C LEU A 58 12.73 7.54 3.33
N ARG A 59 13.67 8.26 2.73
CA ARG A 59 15.14 8.02 2.73
C ARG A 59 15.80 7.63 4.08
N SER A 60 15.13 7.86 5.20
CA SER A 60 15.59 7.57 6.58
C SER A 60 14.86 6.40 7.23
N ALA A 61 14.02 5.69 6.49
CA ALA A 61 13.22 4.59 6.98
C ALA A 61 14.02 3.30 7.03
N ASP A 62 13.92 2.58 8.14
CA ASP A 62 14.25 1.18 8.20
C ASP A 62 13.11 0.40 7.53
N LYS A 63 13.39 -0.20 6.36
CA LYS A 63 12.39 -0.92 5.57
C LYS A 63 11.83 -2.13 6.32
N ASP A 64 12.67 -2.84 7.06
CA ASP A 64 12.28 -4.03 7.80
C ASP A 64 11.44 -3.67 9.01
N GLU A 65 11.76 -2.57 9.71
CA GLU A 65 10.91 -2.00 10.76
C GLU A 65 9.50 -1.73 10.22
N LEU A 66 9.40 -1.04 9.08
CA LEU A 66 8.11 -0.69 8.48
C LEU A 66 7.33 -1.92 8.01
N LEU A 67 8.00 -2.93 7.44
CA LEU A 67 7.39 -4.19 7.04
C LEU A 67 6.86 -4.97 8.25
N LEU A 68 7.64 -5.08 9.32
CA LEU A 68 7.26 -5.76 10.55
C LEU A 68 6.06 -5.10 11.22
N LEU A 69 6.07 -3.77 11.34
CA LEU A 69 4.93 -3.00 11.85
C LEU A 69 3.68 -3.22 10.99
N ALA A 70 3.88 -3.34 9.67
CA ALA A 70 2.82 -3.63 8.74
C ALA A 70 2.30 -5.08 8.76
N GLY A 71 2.98 -5.97 9.48
CA GLY A 71 2.66 -7.39 9.57
C GLY A 71 3.20 -8.23 8.42
N PHE A 72 4.22 -7.72 7.71
CA PHE A 72 4.94 -8.44 6.67
C PHE A 72 6.29 -8.95 7.18
N ALA A 73 6.82 -9.97 6.51
CA ALA A 73 8.19 -10.42 6.75
C ALA A 73 9.20 -9.33 6.30
N PRO A 74 10.33 -9.18 7.02
CA PRO A 74 11.48 -8.39 6.57
C PRO A 74 11.91 -8.75 5.15
N THR A 75 12.57 -7.82 4.47
CA THR A 75 13.21 -8.11 3.18
C THR A 75 14.36 -9.11 3.37
N GLU A 76 14.44 -10.14 2.53
CA GLU A 76 15.50 -11.16 2.55
C GLU A 76 16.87 -10.61 2.04
N GLU A 77 16.99 -9.30 1.86
CA GLU A 77 18.11 -8.63 1.22
C GLU A 77 19.23 -8.26 2.21
N GLU A 78 19.69 -9.23 3.00
CA GLU A 78 21.11 -9.32 3.34
C GLU A 78 21.63 -10.70 2.91
N SER A 79 21.55 -10.96 1.62
CA SER A 79 22.58 -11.73 0.93
C SER A 79 23.07 -10.89 -0.24
N LEU A 80 24.26 -10.32 -0.07
CA LEU A 80 25.03 -9.73 -1.15
C LEU A 80 25.37 -10.83 -2.15
N ASP A 81 24.60 -10.96 -3.23
CA ASP A 81 25.04 -11.30 -4.60
C ASP A 81 23.84 -11.67 -5.50
N GLY A 82 23.65 -10.90 -6.58
CA GLY A 82 23.15 -11.43 -7.85
C GLY A 82 21.66 -11.28 -8.23
N ALA A 83 21.46 -10.56 -9.33
CA ALA A 83 20.40 -10.72 -10.35
C ALA A 83 19.02 -10.02 -10.19
N SER A 84 18.87 -8.94 -10.96
CA SER A 84 17.80 -8.69 -11.95
C SER A 84 16.39 -9.29 -11.75
N GLY A 85 15.36 -8.44 -11.67
CA GLY A 85 13.99 -8.88 -12.01
C GLY A 85 12.88 -7.90 -11.62
N ALA A 86 12.40 -7.11 -12.57
CA ALA A 86 11.08 -6.49 -12.48
C ALA A 86 10.01 -7.59 -12.47
N GLY A 87 9.48 -7.92 -11.30
CA GLY A 87 8.44 -8.94 -11.14
C GLY A 87 7.08 -8.45 -11.64
N SER A 88 6.71 -8.82 -12.86
CA SER A 88 5.32 -8.89 -13.29
C SER A 88 4.57 -9.86 -12.37
N VAL A 89 3.54 -9.38 -11.68
CA VAL A 89 2.54 -10.27 -11.09
C VAL A 89 1.84 -10.95 -12.25
N GLU A 90 2.12 -12.24 -12.49
CA GLU A 90 1.38 -13.06 -13.43
C GLU A 90 0.00 -13.33 -12.83
N VAL A 91 -0.99 -12.60 -13.34
CA VAL A 91 -2.39 -12.82 -12.99
C VAL A 91 -2.92 -13.90 -13.94
N ASP A 92 -3.06 -15.13 -13.46
CA ASP A 92 -3.54 -16.31 -14.23
C ASP A 92 -5.02 -16.21 -14.63
N ASP A 93 -5.70 -15.13 -14.21
CA ASP A 93 -7.07 -14.83 -14.59
C ASP A 93 -7.09 -13.80 -15.75
N PRO A 94 -7.60 -14.18 -16.94
CA PRO A 94 -7.64 -13.29 -18.11
C PRO A 94 -8.55 -12.07 -17.91
N GLU A 95 -9.60 -12.18 -17.08
CA GLU A 95 -10.54 -11.10 -16.79
C GLU A 95 -9.90 -10.07 -15.85
N VAL A 96 -9.17 -10.54 -14.84
CA VAL A 96 -8.44 -9.67 -13.91
C VAL A 96 -7.26 -8.98 -14.60
N SER A 97 -6.56 -9.69 -15.50
CA SER A 97 -5.50 -9.10 -16.33
C SER A 97 -6.03 -7.98 -17.23
N LEU A 98 -7.18 -8.20 -17.88
CA LEU A 98 -7.83 -7.19 -18.71
C LEU A 98 -8.28 -5.97 -17.88
N PHE A 99 -8.84 -6.22 -16.69
CA PHE A 99 -9.21 -5.17 -15.76
C PHE A 99 -8.01 -4.27 -15.40
N PHE A 100 -6.86 -4.83 -15.06
CA PHE A 100 -5.66 -4.04 -14.73
C PHE A 100 -5.13 -3.23 -15.92
N LYS A 101 -5.23 -3.78 -17.13
CA LYS A 101 -4.86 -3.07 -18.37
C LYS A 101 -5.77 -1.87 -18.62
N ASP A 102 -7.08 -2.05 -18.49
CA ASP A 102 -8.06 -0.97 -18.70
C ASP A 102 -8.01 0.06 -17.58
N PHE A 103 -7.80 -0.39 -16.34
CA PHE A 103 -7.63 0.48 -15.18
C PHE A 103 -6.39 1.38 -15.35
N LYS A 104 -5.24 0.83 -15.74
CA LYS A 104 -4.00 1.62 -15.95
C LYS A 104 -4.16 2.67 -17.05
N ASN A 105 -4.89 2.35 -18.11
CA ASN A 105 -5.09 3.26 -19.24
C ASN A 105 -6.28 4.23 -19.06
N ALA A 106 -7.09 4.06 -18.01
CA ALA A 106 -8.27 4.89 -17.79
C ALA A 106 -7.92 6.33 -17.33
N PRO A 107 -8.75 7.32 -17.69
CA PRO A 107 -8.67 8.67 -17.13
C PRO A 107 -8.73 8.65 -15.61
N LYS A 108 -8.09 9.64 -14.98
CA LYS A 108 -7.96 9.69 -13.52
C LYS A 108 -9.32 9.67 -12.81
N GLU A 109 -10.32 10.40 -13.31
CA GLU A 109 -11.68 10.40 -12.74
C GLU A 109 -12.30 9.00 -12.75
N ARG A 110 -12.16 8.26 -13.85
CA ARG A 110 -12.68 6.89 -13.96
C ARG A 110 -11.94 5.93 -13.01
N ARG A 111 -10.62 6.06 -12.88
CA ARG A 111 -9.87 5.27 -11.89
C ARG A 111 -10.33 5.56 -10.46
N ASP A 112 -10.55 6.82 -10.13
CA ASP A 112 -11.01 7.24 -8.80
C ASP A 112 -12.41 6.69 -8.49
N GLU A 113 -13.33 6.66 -9.46
CA GLU A 113 -14.65 6.03 -9.33
C GLU A 113 -14.54 4.52 -9.13
N MET A 114 -13.70 3.84 -9.91
CA MET A 114 -13.49 2.40 -9.77
C MET A 114 -12.91 2.04 -8.40
N LEU A 115 -12.00 2.85 -7.87
CA LEU A 115 -11.47 2.67 -6.51
C LEU A 115 -12.52 2.94 -5.43
N ARG A 116 -13.40 3.93 -5.62
CA ARG A 116 -14.53 4.17 -4.70
C ARG A 116 -15.46 2.96 -4.66
N PHE A 117 -15.79 2.40 -5.82
CA PHE A 117 -16.65 1.24 -5.93
C PHE A 117 -15.99 -0.02 -5.34
N TRP A 118 -14.70 -0.24 -5.61
CA TRP A 118 -13.93 -1.32 -5.01
C TRP A 118 -13.91 -1.23 -3.47
N ASN A 119 -13.72 -0.03 -2.93
CA ASN A 119 -13.77 0.19 -1.49
C ASN A 119 -15.17 -0.05 -0.92
N PHE A 120 -16.23 0.35 -1.64
CA PHE A 120 -17.61 0.06 -1.26
C PHE A 120 -17.88 -1.46 -1.20
N ILE A 121 -17.44 -2.23 -2.21
CA ILE A 121 -17.56 -3.69 -2.19
C ILE A 121 -16.82 -4.28 -0.99
N LYS A 122 -15.59 -3.80 -0.73
CA LYS A 122 -14.78 -4.26 0.40
C LYS A 122 -15.45 -3.98 1.75
N GLU A 123 -16.08 -2.82 1.90
CA GLU A 123 -16.88 -2.47 3.09
C GLU A 123 -18.11 -3.37 3.24
N GLN A 124 -18.83 -3.64 2.15
CA GLN A 124 -20.01 -4.54 2.16
C GLN A 124 -19.63 -6.00 2.44
N GLN A 125 -18.45 -6.46 2.02
CA GLN A 125 -17.94 -7.79 2.35
C GLN A 125 -17.42 -7.89 3.79
N MET A 126 -16.93 -6.79 4.39
CA MET A 126 -16.59 -6.73 5.83
C MET A 126 -17.83 -6.75 6.75
N THR A 127 -18.99 -6.31 6.28
CA THR A 127 -20.26 -6.40 7.03
C THR A 127 -20.94 -7.78 6.96
N ARG A 128 -20.37 -8.75 6.25
CA ARG A 128 -20.81 -10.15 6.28
C ARG A 128 -19.85 -10.92 7.17
N ASP A 129 -20.03 -10.80 8.48
CA ASP A 129 -19.52 -11.81 9.41
C ASP A 129 -20.04 -13.19 8.96
N PRO A 130 -19.18 -14.23 8.89
CA PRO A 130 -19.57 -15.58 8.48
C PRO A 130 -20.23 -16.36 9.63
N ASP A 131 -21.13 -15.76 10.40
CA ASP A 131 -21.85 -16.45 11.49
C ASP A 131 -23.36 -16.16 11.48
N SER A 132 -24.01 -16.63 10.42
CA SER A 132 -25.45 -16.90 10.46
C SER A 132 -25.71 -18.23 9.77
N GLN A 133 -25.16 -19.29 10.36
CA GLN A 133 -25.75 -20.61 10.30
C GLN A 133 -26.05 -21.07 11.72
N GLN A 134 -27.27 -20.76 12.17
CA GLN A 134 -28.06 -21.64 13.03
C GLN A 134 -29.53 -21.47 12.71
#